data_AF-D1MB06-F1
#
_entry.id   AF-D1MB06-F1
#
_cell.length_a   1.000
_cell.length_b   1.000
_cell.length_c   1.000
_cell.angle_alpha   90.00
_cell.angle_beta   90.00
_cell.angle_gamma   90.00
#
_symmetry.space_group_name_H-M   'P 1'
#
loop_
_entity.id
_entity.type
_entity.pdbx_description
1 polymer ?
#
loop_
_entity_poly.entity_id
_entity_poly.type
_entity_poly.pdbx_seq_one_letter_code
_entity_poly.pdbx_strand_id
1 'polypeptide(L)'
;TINAGDYIFYTDWAWTSFVVFSISQSTMLAVGAVYYLLFTGVPGTATYYATIMTIYTWVAKGAWFALGYPYDFVAVPVWIPSAMLLDLTYWATRRNKHMLILVGGTLVGLSLPL
;
A
#
# COMPACT_ATOMS: atom_id res chain seq x y z
N THR A 1 15.68 -4.99 14.99
CA THR A 1 15.07 -3.70 14.60
C THR A 1 13.80 -4.00 13.83
N ILE A 2 12.65 -3.46 14.26
CA ILE A 2 11.33 -3.72 13.65
C ILE A 2 11.13 -2.78 12.45
N ASN A 3 10.54 -3.29 11.35
CA ASN A 3 10.23 -2.52 10.14
C ASN A 3 8.76 -2.70 9.69
N ALA A 4 8.38 -1.99 8.61
CA ALA A 4 7.03 -2.03 8.03
C ALA A 4 6.59 -3.42 7.55
N GLY A 5 7.53 -4.28 7.15
CA GLY A 5 7.24 -5.65 6.74
C GLY A 5 6.88 -6.55 7.92
N ASP A 6 7.50 -6.34 9.08
CA ASP A 6 7.16 -7.07 10.32
C ASP A 6 5.72 -6.80 10.75
N TYR A 7 5.21 -5.59 10.51
CA TYR A 7 3.81 -5.22 10.77
C TYR A 7 2.79 -5.94 9.86
N ILE A 8 3.24 -6.61 8.79
CA ILE A 8 2.40 -7.44 7.91
C ILE A 8 2.41 -8.90 8.39
N PHE A 9 3.47 -9.37 9.06
CA PHE A 9 3.62 -10.77 9.50
C PHE A 9 2.91 -11.14 10.80
N TYR A 10 2.40 -10.15 11.54
CA TYR A 10 1.72 -10.36 12.80
C TYR A 10 0.38 -9.64 12.74
N THR A 11 -0.68 -10.37 12.39
CA THR A 11 -2.02 -9.80 12.17
C THR A 11 -2.58 -9.12 13.42
N ASP A 12 -2.17 -9.53 14.62
CA ASP A 12 -2.49 -8.87 15.88
C ASP A 12 -1.79 -7.51 16.05
N TRP A 13 -0.66 -7.29 15.39
CA TRP A 13 0.06 -6.02 15.42
C TRP A 13 -0.61 -4.97 14.54
N ALA A 14 -1.35 -5.38 13.52
CA ALA A 14 -2.16 -4.48 12.71
C ALA A 14 -3.19 -3.72 13.58
N TRP A 15 -3.71 -4.37 14.65
CA TRP A 15 -4.65 -3.75 15.57
C TRP A 15 -4.00 -3.11 16.80
N THR A 16 -3.11 -3.82 17.48
CA THR A 16 -2.46 -3.29 18.71
C THR A 16 -1.54 -2.11 18.42
N SER A 17 -1.05 -1.99 17.19
CA SER A 17 -0.21 -0.89 16.71
C SER A 17 -0.82 -0.19 15.49
N PHE A 18 -2.14 0.01 15.49
CA PHE A 18 -2.89 0.54 14.34
C PHE A 18 -2.28 1.78 13.68
N VAL A 19 -1.84 2.76 14.48
CA VAL A 19 -1.24 3.99 13.97
C VAL A 19 0.07 3.71 13.23
N VAL A 20 0.94 2.87 13.81
CA VAL A 20 2.23 2.54 13.21
C VAL A 20 2.03 1.71 11.95
N PHE A 21 1.11 0.74 11.99
CA PHE A 21 0.70 -0.02 10.83
C PHE A 21 0.20 0.90 9.70
N SER A 22 -0.77 1.77 9.98
CA SER A 22 -1.37 2.66 8.98
C SER A 22 -0.37 3.63 8.35
N ILE A 23 0.52 4.23 9.16
CA ILE A 23 1.60 5.10 8.66
C ILE A 23 2.59 4.28 7.83
N SER A 24 2.97 3.08 8.26
CA SER A 24 3.92 2.24 7.54
C SER A 24 3.38 1.80 6.17
N GLN A 25 2.13 1.37 6.09
CA GLN A 25 1.52 0.90 4.85
C GLN A 25 1.21 2.06 3.89
N SER A 26 0.77 3.21 4.42
CA SER A 26 0.53 4.42 3.61
C SER A 26 1.81 5.00 3.05
N THR A 27 2.88 5.07 3.84
CA THR A 27 4.19 5.55 3.35
C THR A 27 4.80 4.61 2.34
N MET A 28 4.78 3.30 2.59
CA MET A 28 5.27 2.29 1.65
C MET A 28 4.54 2.35 0.30
N LEU A 29 3.21 2.51 0.33
CA LEU A 29 2.43 2.67 -0.89
C LEU A 29 2.69 4.01 -1.56
N ALA A 30 2.52 5.12 -0.85
CA ALA A 30 2.55 6.45 -1.43
C ALA A 30 3.93 6.77 -2.02
N VAL A 31 5.02 6.47 -1.30
CA VAL A 31 6.38 6.76 -1.78
C VAL A 31 6.70 5.95 -3.04
N GLY A 32 6.43 4.63 -3.03
CA GLY A 32 6.68 3.76 -4.18
C GLY A 32 5.80 4.12 -5.37
N ALA A 33 4.49 4.21 -5.16
CA ALA A 33 3.53 4.49 -6.23
C ALA A 33 3.74 5.87 -6.87
N VAL A 34 4.00 6.92 -6.07
CA VAL A 34 4.27 8.27 -6.59
C VAL A 34 5.58 8.29 -7.38
N TYR A 35 6.62 7.61 -6.90
CA TYR A 35 7.89 7.50 -7.63
C TYR A 35 7.70 6.92 -9.03
N TYR A 36 7.05 5.76 -9.14
CA TYR A 36 6.81 5.13 -10.44
C TYR A 36 5.84 5.93 -11.31
N LEU A 37 4.79 6.50 -10.74
CA LEU A 37 3.81 7.30 -11.47
C LEU A 37 4.41 8.58 -12.07
N LEU A 38 5.31 9.24 -11.35
CA LEU A 38 6.01 10.43 -11.85
C LEU A 38 7.05 10.07 -12.92
N PHE A 39 7.66 8.89 -12.83
CA PHE A 39 8.59 8.40 -13.83
C PHE A 39 7.90 8.03 -15.15
N THR A 40 6.79 7.29 -15.08
CA THR A 40 6.05 6.86 -16.29
C THR A 40 5.15 7.96 -16.85
N GLY A 41 4.59 8.82 -15.99
CA GLY A 41 3.62 9.85 -16.36
C GLY A 41 2.26 9.30 -16.80
N VAL A 42 2.01 8.00 -16.62
CA VAL A 42 0.79 7.32 -17.09
C VAL A 42 -0.12 6.99 -15.90
N PRO A 43 -1.34 7.56 -15.84
CA PRO A 43 -2.35 7.15 -14.87
C PRO A 43 -2.65 5.66 -15.00
N GLY A 44 -2.60 4.94 -13.88
CA GLY A 44 -2.69 3.48 -13.77
C GLY A 44 -1.43 2.84 -13.20
N THR A 45 -0.32 3.58 -13.15
CA THR A 45 0.96 3.09 -12.61
C THR A 45 0.90 2.88 -11.10
N ALA A 46 0.17 3.73 -10.36
CA ALA A 46 0.02 3.54 -8.92
C ALA A 46 -0.76 2.25 -8.62
N THR A 47 -1.88 2.04 -9.32
CA THR A 47 -2.71 0.83 -9.20
C THR A 47 -1.94 -0.44 -9.61
N TYR A 48 -1.08 -0.33 -10.63
CA TYR A 48 -0.19 -1.43 -11.03
C TYR A 48 0.80 -1.80 -9.91
N TYR A 49 1.41 -0.81 -9.26
CA TYR A 49 2.29 -1.02 -8.11
C TYR A 49 1.55 -1.71 -6.94
N ALA A 50 0.35 -1.23 -6.60
CA ALA A 50 -0.47 -1.84 -5.54
C ALA A 50 -0.88 -3.29 -5.87
N THR A 51 -1.18 -3.56 -7.14
CA THR A 51 -1.50 -4.93 -7.61
C THR A 51 -0.32 -5.86 -7.41
N ILE A 52 0.89 -5.42 -7.77
CA ILE A 52 2.11 -6.20 -7.56
C ILE A 52 2.32 -6.50 -6.07
N MET A 53 2.22 -5.48 -5.21
CA MET A 53 2.37 -5.67 -3.77
C MET A 53 1.34 -6.67 -3.21
N THR A 54 0.10 -6.56 -3.66
CA THR A 54 -0.99 -7.48 -3.30
C THR A 54 -0.66 -8.92 -3.70
N ILE A 55 -0.22 -9.14 -4.94
CA ILE A 55 0.18 -10.48 -5.41
C ILE A 55 1.34 -11.02 -4.56
N TYR A 56 2.36 -10.21 -4.30
CA TYR A 56 3.51 -10.63 -3.49
C TYR A 56 3.11 -11.05 -2.08
N THR A 57 2.22 -10.31 -1.41
CA THR A 57 1.80 -10.66 -0.05
C THR A 57 0.90 -11.89 -0.02
N TRP A 58 0.05 -12.09 -1.03
CA TRP A 58 -0.71 -13.33 -1.17
C TRP A 58 0.19 -14.55 -1.40
N VAL A 59 1.19 -14.43 -2.29
CA VAL A 59 2.16 -15.51 -2.52
C VAL A 59 2.95 -15.81 -1.24
N ALA A 60 3.41 -14.78 -0.53
CA ALA A 60 4.09 -14.95 0.75
C ALA A 60 3.19 -15.66 1.77
N LYS A 61 1.95 -15.20 1.95
CA LYS A 61 0.97 -15.83 2.84
C LYS A 61 0.77 -17.32 2.52
N GLY A 62 0.63 -17.66 1.24
CA GLY A 62 0.54 -19.05 0.79
C GLY A 62 1.78 -19.88 1.11
N ALA A 63 2.97 -19.32 0.93
CA ALA A 63 4.24 -20.00 1.25
C ALA A 63 4.39 -20.24 2.76
N TRP A 64 4.08 -19.25 3.61
CA TRP A 64 4.13 -19.40 5.07
C TRP A 64 3.09 -20.41 5.58
N PHE A 65 1.89 -20.40 5.02
CA PHE A 65 0.88 -21.39 5.33
C PHE A 65 1.33 -22.82 4.98
N ALA A 66 1.98 -23.01 3.83
CA ALA A 66 2.54 -24.31 3.43
C ALA A 66 3.68 -24.79 4.36
N LEU A 67 4.36 -23.88 5.07
CA LEU A 67 5.38 -24.20 6.08
C LEU A 67 4.79 -24.51 7.47
N GLY A 68 3.45 -24.50 7.61
CA GLY A 68 2.76 -24.85 8.85
C GLY A 68 2.43 -23.67 9.78
N TYR A 69 2.63 -22.43 9.32
CA TYR A 69 2.18 -21.25 10.07
C TYR A 69 0.65 -21.07 9.94
N PRO A 70 -0.02 -20.49 10.95
CA PRO A 70 -1.44 -20.18 10.87
C PRO A 70 -1.76 -19.31 9.64
N TYR A 71 -2.94 -19.49 9.04
CA TYR A 71 -3.36 -18.67 7.90
C TYR A 71 -3.44 -17.18 8.27
N ASP A 72 -3.81 -16.88 9.51
CA ASP A 72 -3.86 -15.53 10.07
C ASP A 72 -2.51 -15.07 10.64
N PHE A 73 -1.41 -15.70 10.25
CA PHE A 73 -0.08 -15.18 10.54
C PHE A 73 0.17 -13.91 9.74
N VAL A 74 0.02 -13.96 8.41
CA VAL A 74 0.26 -12.82 7.52
C VAL A 74 -1.02 -12.03 7.26
N ALA A 75 -1.02 -10.74 7.60
CA ALA A 75 -2.02 -9.77 7.21
C ALA A 75 -1.92 -9.46 5.70
N VAL A 76 -3.06 -9.18 5.06
CA VAL A 76 -3.08 -8.76 3.65
C VAL A 76 -3.75 -7.39 3.58
N PRO A 77 -2.97 -6.30 3.67
CA PRO A 77 -3.50 -4.94 3.55
C PRO A 77 -4.15 -4.68 2.18
N VAL A 78 -5.17 -3.83 2.15
CA VAL A 78 -5.94 -3.55 0.92
C VAL A 78 -5.45 -2.25 0.26
N TRP A 79 -4.42 -2.35 -0.58
CA TRP A 79 -3.77 -1.19 -1.19
C TRP A 79 -4.45 -0.61 -2.44
N ILE A 80 -5.22 -1.42 -3.16
CA ILE A 80 -5.73 -1.08 -4.50
C ILE A 80 -6.60 0.18 -4.51
N PRO A 81 -7.60 0.34 -3.61
CA PRO A 81 -8.44 1.54 -3.60
C PRO A 81 -7.63 2.83 -3.40
N SER A 82 -6.66 2.82 -2.47
CA SER A 82 -5.79 3.97 -2.21
C SER A 82 -4.92 4.32 -3.42
N ALA A 83 -4.41 3.33 -4.13
CA ALA A 83 -3.63 3.54 -5.35
C ALA A 83 -4.47 4.06 -6.52
N MET A 84 -5.72 3.61 -6.64
CA MET A 84 -6.66 4.16 -7.61
C MET A 84 -6.94 5.64 -7.34
N LEU A 85 -7.04 6.05 -6.07
CA LEU A 85 -7.17 7.47 -5.71
C LEU A 85 -5.93 8.28 -6.08
N LEU A 86 -4.72 7.74 -5.96
CA LEU A 86 -3.50 8.39 -6.49
C LEU A 86 -3.55 8.57 -8.01
N ASP A 87 -3.93 7.53 -8.75
CA ASP A 87 -4.05 7.62 -10.21
C ASP A 87 -5.11 8.63 -10.64
N LEU A 88 -6.27 8.62 -9.98
CA LEU A 88 -7.36 9.56 -10.23
C LEU A 88 -6.98 11.00 -9.90
N THR A 89 -6.29 11.24 -8.79
CA THR A 89 -5.85 12.60 -8.42
C THR A 89 -4.80 13.13 -9.39
N TYR A 90 -3.84 12.28 -9.80
CA TYR A 90 -2.86 12.65 -10.82
C TYR A 90 -3.55 13.01 -12.14
N TRP A 91 -4.51 12.18 -12.58
CA TRP A 91 -5.24 12.42 -13.81
C TRP A 91 -6.13 13.68 -13.74
N ALA A 92 -6.96 13.79 -12.70
CA ALA A 92 -7.91 14.89 -12.52
C ALA A 92 -7.22 16.26 -12.39
N THR A 93 -6.00 16.29 -11.84
CA THR A 93 -5.20 17.51 -11.67
C THR A 93 -4.29 17.80 -12.88
N ARG A 94 -4.55 17.16 -14.02
CA ARG A 94 -3.76 17.29 -15.26
C ARG A 94 -2.28 17.00 -15.04
N ARG A 95 -1.99 15.92 -14.31
CA ARG A 95 -0.64 15.43 -14.03
C ARG A 95 0.22 16.36 -13.18
N ASN A 96 -0.40 17.15 -12.29
CA ASN A 96 0.33 18.04 -11.40
C ASN A 96 0.97 17.27 -10.22
N LYS A 97 2.30 17.28 -10.16
CA LYS A 97 3.07 16.59 -9.10
C LYS A 97 2.78 17.10 -7.68
N HIS A 98 2.50 18.38 -7.51
CA HIS A 98 2.24 18.96 -6.18
C HIS A 98 0.88 18.55 -5.67
N MET A 99 -0.13 18.55 -6.55
CA MET A 99 -1.47 18.09 -6.20
C MET A 99 -1.53 16.59 -5.95
N LEU A 100 -0.73 15.80 -6.67
CA LEU A 100 -0.57 14.37 -6.41
C LEU A 100 -0.04 14.12 -4.98
N ILE A 101 0.99 14.84 -4.56
CA ILE A 101 1.58 14.65 -3.23
C ILE A 101 0.62 15.14 -2.14
N LEU A 102 0.02 16.32 -2.30
CA LEU A 102 -0.85 16.91 -1.28
C LEU A 102 -2.21 16.21 -1.20
N VAL A 103 -2.97 16.16 -2.30
CA VAL A 103 -4.32 15.59 -2.31
C VAL A 103 -4.27 14.08 -2.48
N GLY A 104 -3.42 13.57 -3.38
CA GLY A 104 -3.28 12.13 -3.54
C GLY A 104 -2.69 11.45 -2.30
N GLY A 105 -1.64 12.03 -1.70
CA GLY A 105 -1.06 11.51 -0.47
C GLY A 105 -2.02 11.51 0.73
N THR A 106 -2.82 12.58 0.89
CA THR A 106 -3.85 12.62 1.94
C THR A 106 -4.95 11.59 1.71
N LEU A 107 -5.40 11.41 0.46
CA LEU A 107 -6.40 10.40 0.13
C LEU A 107 -5.90 8.98 0.38
N VAL A 108 -4.63 8.68 0.14
CA VAL A 108 -4.03 7.38 0.52
C VAL A 108 -4.10 7.15 2.02
N GLY A 109 -3.70 8.15 2.82
CA GLY A 109 -3.71 8.05 4.28
C GLY A 109 -5.11 7.87 4.86
N LEU A 110 -6.14 8.48 4.25
CA LEU A 110 -7.52 8.38 4.70
C LEU A 110 -8.24 7.12 4.22
N SER A 111 -7.82 6.57 3.07
CA SER A 111 -8.55 5.48 2.40
C SER A 111 -7.98 4.10 2.66
N LEU A 112 -6.81 4.00 3.29
CA LEU A 112 -6.17 2.71 3.55
C LEU A 112 -7.06 1.85 4.45
N PRO A 113 -7.72 0.82 3.90
CA PRO A 113 -8.52 -0.09 4.69
C PRO A 113 -7.57 -1.09 5.35
N LEU A 114 -7.82 -1.37 6.64
CA LEU A 114 -7.42 -2.64 7.23
C LEU A 114 -8.19 -3.77 6.54
#